data_AF-A0A7W0PLA2-F1
#
_entry.id   AF-A0A7W0PLA2-F1
#
_cell.length_a   1.000
_cell.length_b   1.000
_cell.length_c   1.000
_cell.angle_alpha   90.00
_cell.angle_beta   90.00
_cell.angle_gamma   90.00
#
_symmetry.space_group_name_H-M   'P 1'
#
loop_
_entity.id
_entity.type
_entity.pdbx_description
1 polymer ?
#
loop_
_entity_poly.entity_id
_entity_poly.type
_entity_poly.pdbx_seq_one_letter_code
_entity_poly.pdbx_strand_id
1 'polypeptide(L)'
;VSGSTRCASGSEHQFSQLWEMRGLEHGGELVSHGVKVGFGTIFSAALYERFLARDWSRLDVEAAVAAYPALEAMEAGILAMDDSPALIARALEECRAKWVERETLRARLQAFREGWPGLRARLERQMMSAQGLRTHLAEGGCPTEPHEIGLTLPQVRASYAAARWIRRRYTLHDLAYELGVLDELVAEVFAPGGYWARRDTLTV
;
A
#
# COMPACT_ATOMS: atom_id res chain seq x y z
N VAL A 1 19.39 18.40 -5.98
CA VAL A 1 18.70 17.18 -6.47
C VAL A 1 19.03 16.05 -5.50
N SER A 2 18.04 15.34 -4.95
CA SER A 2 18.19 14.41 -3.80
C SER A 2 18.96 13.11 -4.09
N GLY A 3 19.52 12.91 -5.30
CA GLY A 3 20.23 11.68 -5.71
C GLY A 3 19.36 10.41 -5.68
N SER A 4 18.05 10.53 -5.40
CA SER A 4 17.15 9.42 -5.20
C SER A 4 15.74 9.79 -5.61
N THR A 5 15.00 8.84 -6.19
CA THR A 5 13.57 8.98 -6.53
C THR A 5 12.68 9.06 -5.28
N ARG A 6 13.24 9.02 -4.06
CA ARG A 6 12.49 9.01 -2.79
C ARG A 6 11.49 10.14 -2.61
N CYS A 7 11.78 11.33 -3.13
CA CYS A 7 10.89 12.48 -3.03
C CYS A 7 9.69 12.44 -3.99
N ALA A 8 9.71 11.57 -5.00
CA ALA A 8 8.71 11.52 -6.06
C ALA A 8 8.14 10.12 -6.32
N SER A 9 8.51 9.12 -5.50
CA SER A 9 8.13 7.72 -5.70
C SER A 9 8.04 7.01 -4.35
N GLY A 10 6.86 6.54 -3.99
CA GLY A 10 6.47 5.85 -2.77
C GLY A 10 5.64 4.61 -3.09
N SER A 11 4.60 4.36 -2.30
CA SER A 11 3.69 3.23 -2.52
C SER A 11 2.82 3.40 -3.76
N GLU A 12 2.48 4.63 -4.13
CA GLU A 12 1.73 4.94 -5.34
C GLU A 12 2.42 4.45 -6.63
N HIS A 13 3.75 4.51 -6.68
CA HIS A 13 4.53 3.95 -7.77
C HIS A 13 4.63 2.43 -7.71
N GLN A 14 4.64 1.84 -6.51
CA GLN A 14 4.62 0.39 -6.36
C GLN A 14 3.31 -0.21 -6.87
N PHE A 15 2.16 0.44 -6.64
CA PHE A 15 0.89 0.09 -7.28
C PHE A 15 0.99 0.15 -8.81
N SER A 16 1.53 1.24 -9.36
CA SER A 16 1.69 1.36 -10.81
C SER A 16 2.56 0.25 -11.40
N GLN A 17 3.69 -0.05 -10.77
CA GLN A 17 4.59 -1.12 -11.22
C GLN A 17 3.94 -2.50 -11.13
N LEU A 18 3.17 -2.76 -10.05
CA LEU A 18 2.39 -3.99 -9.93
C LEU A 18 1.45 -4.17 -11.13
N TRP A 19 0.69 -3.12 -11.47
CA TRP A 19 -0.26 -3.17 -12.58
C TRP A 19 0.41 -3.19 -13.96
N GLU A 20 1.60 -2.59 -14.11
CA GLU A 20 2.42 -2.75 -15.31
C GLU A 20 2.85 -4.20 -15.52
N MET A 21 3.32 -4.86 -14.45
CA MET A 21 3.71 -6.26 -14.51
C MET A 21 2.54 -7.21 -14.76
N ARG A 22 1.32 -6.78 -14.41
CA ARG A 22 0.07 -7.49 -14.71
C ARG A 22 -0.53 -7.15 -16.08
N GLY A 23 0.09 -6.25 -16.84
CA GLY A 23 -0.43 -5.82 -18.14
C GLY A 23 -1.80 -5.17 -18.04
N LEU A 24 -2.00 -4.25 -17.08
CA LEU A 24 -3.29 -3.58 -16.90
C LEU A 24 -3.68 -2.79 -18.17
N GLU A 25 -4.79 -3.20 -18.77
CA GLU A 25 -5.37 -2.64 -19.97
C GLU A 25 -6.81 -2.21 -19.73
N HIS A 26 -7.24 -1.18 -20.46
CA HIS A 26 -8.64 -0.77 -20.54
C HIS A 26 -8.97 -0.41 -21.99
N GLY A 27 -10.05 -0.96 -22.53
CA GLY A 27 -10.42 -0.72 -23.94
C GLY A 27 -9.41 -1.24 -24.98
N GLY A 28 -8.56 -2.22 -24.61
CA GLY A 28 -7.52 -2.77 -25.49
C GLY A 28 -6.21 -1.95 -25.52
N GLU A 29 -6.08 -0.94 -24.64
CA GLU A 29 -4.86 -0.15 -24.51
C GLU A 29 -4.29 -0.25 -23.09
N LEU A 30 -2.96 -0.21 -22.98
CA LEU A 30 -2.27 -0.17 -21.69
C LEU A 30 -2.60 1.13 -20.95
N VAL A 31 -3.01 1.01 -19.69
CA VAL A 31 -3.28 2.18 -18.86
C VAL A 31 -1.98 2.94 -18.61
N SER A 32 -2.00 4.26 -18.81
CA SER A 32 -0.81 5.10 -18.69
C SER A 32 -0.20 5.07 -17.28
N HIS A 33 1.11 5.27 -17.18
CA HIS A 33 1.83 5.31 -15.89
C HIS A 33 1.26 6.38 -14.95
N GLY A 34 1.03 7.59 -15.46
CA GLY A 34 0.51 8.70 -14.67
C GLY A 34 -0.86 8.42 -14.07
N VAL A 35 -1.76 7.79 -14.84
CA VAL A 35 -3.09 7.38 -14.36
C VAL A 35 -2.96 6.36 -13.22
N LYS A 36 -2.13 5.33 -13.40
CA LYS A 36 -1.88 4.31 -12.36
C LYS A 36 -1.28 4.92 -11.10
N VAL A 37 -0.31 5.82 -11.22
CA VAL A 37 0.27 6.56 -10.08
C VAL A 37 -0.79 7.43 -9.38
N GLY A 38 -1.68 8.09 -10.14
CA GLY A 38 -2.80 8.85 -9.58
C GLY A 38 -3.71 8.01 -8.68
N PHE A 39 -4.14 6.84 -9.17
CA PHE A 39 -4.89 5.87 -8.36
C PHE A 39 -4.08 5.36 -7.16
N GLY A 40 -2.82 4.98 -7.38
CA GLY A 40 -1.91 4.57 -6.30
C GLY A 40 -1.77 5.63 -5.20
N THR A 41 -1.89 6.92 -5.55
CA THR A 41 -1.83 8.04 -4.61
C THR A 41 -3.09 8.11 -3.74
N ILE A 42 -4.27 7.99 -4.35
CA ILE A 42 -5.55 7.88 -3.62
C ILE A 42 -5.52 6.67 -2.68
N PHE A 43 -5.03 5.53 -3.16
CA PHE A 43 -5.03 4.27 -2.42
C PHE A 43 -4.12 4.36 -1.20
N SER A 44 -2.91 4.91 -1.42
CA SER A 44 -1.97 5.18 -0.34
C SER A 44 -2.59 6.12 0.69
N ALA A 45 -3.20 7.23 0.27
CA ALA A 45 -3.84 8.18 1.18
C ALA A 45 -4.96 7.56 2.01
N ALA A 46 -5.82 6.71 1.42
CA ALA A 46 -6.88 6.01 2.14
C ALA A 46 -6.32 5.09 3.24
N LEU A 47 -5.21 4.39 2.95
CA LEU A 47 -4.52 3.57 3.96
C LEU A 47 -3.88 4.45 5.06
N TYR A 48 -3.27 5.57 4.68
CA TYR A 48 -2.71 6.53 5.64
C TYR A 48 -3.79 7.10 6.58
N GLU A 49 -4.98 7.41 6.09
CA GLU A 49 -6.09 7.90 6.91
C GLU A 49 -6.47 6.89 7.99
N ARG A 50 -6.60 5.60 7.64
CA ARG A 50 -6.87 4.52 8.63
C ARG A 50 -5.72 4.36 9.61
N PHE A 51 -4.49 4.41 9.13
CA PHE A 51 -3.31 4.27 9.96
C PHE A 51 -3.15 5.43 10.96
N LEU A 52 -3.39 6.68 10.53
CA LEU A 52 -3.29 7.89 11.34
C LEU A 52 -4.43 8.04 12.35
N ALA A 53 -5.56 7.36 12.14
CA ALA A 53 -6.66 7.30 13.10
C ALA A 53 -6.30 6.51 14.37
N ARG A 54 -5.21 5.74 14.35
CA ARG A 54 -4.74 4.93 15.49
C ARG A 54 -3.65 5.65 16.29
N ASP A 55 -3.55 5.32 17.57
CA ASP A 55 -2.45 5.77 18.42
C ASP A 55 -1.40 4.68 18.61
N TRP A 56 -0.31 4.80 17.84
CA TRP A 56 0.82 3.87 17.90
C TRP A 56 1.81 4.15 19.03
N SER A 57 1.60 5.18 19.87
CA SER A 57 2.45 5.40 21.05
C SER A 57 2.30 4.27 22.09
N ARG A 58 1.19 3.53 22.01
CA ARG A 58 0.84 2.39 22.86
C ARG A 58 1.06 1.04 22.16
N LEU A 59 1.83 1.02 21.08
CA LEU A 59 2.15 -0.21 20.35
C LEU A 59 2.73 -1.30 21.28
N ASP A 60 2.10 -2.47 21.26
CA ASP A 60 2.68 -3.70 21.80
C ASP A 60 3.70 -4.26 20.81
N VAL A 61 4.98 -3.92 21.04
CA VAL A 61 6.08 -4.34 20.18
C VAL A 61 6.29 -5.84 20.23
N GLU A 62 6.17 -6.47 21.40
CA GLU A 62 6.46 -7.90 21.54
C GLU A 62 5.38 -8.74 20.85
N ALA A 63 4.12 -8.33 20.91
CA ALA A 63 3.06 -8.97 20.15
C ALA A 63 3.29 -8.88 18.64
N ALA A 64 3.66 -7.70 18.11
CA ALA A 64 3.96 -7.53 16.70
C ALA A 64 5.18 -8.36 16.25
N VAL A 65 6.26 -8.35 17.04
CA VAL A 65 7.46 -9.17 16.77
C VAL A 65 7.14 -10.65 16.83
N ALA A 66 6.30 -11.10 17.76
CA ALA A 66 5.87 -12.50 17.86
C ALA A 66 5.07 -12.93 16.63
N ALA A 67 4.13 -12.09 16.19
CA ALA A 67 3.28 -12.32 15.02
C ALA A 67 4.01 -12.20 13.67
N TYR A 68 5.18 -11.57 13.64
CA TYR A 68 5.97 -11.40 12.41
C TYR A 68 6.34 -12.76 11.79
N PRO A 69 5.91 -13.04 10.53
CA PRO A 69 6.12 -14.34 9.92
C PRO A 69 7.60 -14.67 9.67
N ALA A 70 7.94 -15.96 9.72
CA ALA A 70 9.20 -16.45 9.20
C ALA A 70 9.29 -16.21 7.68
N LEU A 71 10.51 -16.13 7.14
CA LEU A 71 10.72 -15.84 5.72
C LEU A 71 9.98 -16.85 4.83
N GLU A 72 10.04 -18.13 5.17
CA GLU A 72 9.41 -19.22 4.41
C GLU A 72 7.88 -19.04 4.31
N ALA A 73 7.24 -18.57 5.39
CA ALA A 73 5.82 -18.30 5.39
C ALA A 73 5.47 -17.07 4.54
N MET A 74 6.33 -16.05 4.51
CA MET A 74 6.15 -14.90 3.62
C MET A 74 6.29 -15.28 2.15
N GLU A 75 7.30 -16.09 1.83
CA GLU A 75 7.52 -16.61 0.48
C GLU A 75 6.34 -17.46 0.00
N ALA A 76 5.79 -18.33 0.86
CA ALA A 76 4.58 -19.09 0.56
C ALA A 76 3.38 -18.17 0.24
N GLY A 77 3.21 -17.08 0.99
CA GLY A 77 2.18 -16.08 0.71
C GLY A 77 2.38 -15.37 -0.63
N ILE A 78 3.62 -15.08 -1.02
CA ILE A 78 3.95 -14.49 -2.33
C ILE A 78 3.67 -15.47 -3.47
N LEU A 79 4.02 -16.74 -3.30
CA LEU A 79 3.74 -17.79 -4.28
C LEU A 79 2.24 -17.96 -4.54
N ALA A 80 1.39 -17.68 -3.54
CA ALA A 80 -0.07 -17.76 -3.66
C ALA A 80 -0.75 -16.47 -4.13
N MET A 81 0.01 -15.39 -4.35
CA MET A 81 -0.52 -14.04 -4.60
C MET A 81 -0.89 -13.78 -6.06
N ASP A 82 -0.21 -14.45 -6.99
CA ASP A 82 -0.29 -14.22 -8.43
C ASP A 82 0.17 -15.46 -9.19
N ASP A 83 -0.20 -15.58 -10.47
CA ASP A 83 0.22 -16.69 -11.34
C ASP A 83 1.42 -16.30 -12.23
N SER A 84 1.77 -15.00 -12.31
CA SER A 84 2.85 -14.50 -13.15
C SER A 84 4.24 -14.89 -12.59
N PRO A 85 5.01 -15.76 -13.28
CA PRO A 85 6.30 -16.21 -12.77
C PRO A 85 7.31 -15.06 -12.60
N ALA A 86 7.27 -14.07 -13.50
CA ALA A 86 8.14 -12.90 -13.43
C ALA A 86 7.81 -12.00 -12.22
N LEU A 87 6.52 -11.83 -11.92
CA LEU A 87 6.07 -11.07 -10.75
C LEU A 87 6.45 -11.78 -9.46
N ILE A 88 6.19 -13.08 -9.37
CA ILE A 88 6.56 -13.90 -8.21
C ILE A 88 8.07 -13.85 -7.97
N ALA A 89 8.89 -14.08 -9.00
CA ALA A 89 10.35 -14.07 -8.88
C ALA A 89 10.85 -12.72 -8.34
N ARG A 90 10.31 -11.61 -8.86
CA ARG A 90 10.62 -10.27 -8.39
C ARG A 90 10.18 -10.05 -6.94
N ALA A 91 8.96 -10.48 -6.60
CA ALA A 91 8.40 -10.36 -5.27
C ALA A 91 9.22 -11.12 -4.22
N LEU A 92 9.68 -12.33 -4.55
CA LEU A 92 10.56 -13.14 -3.70
C LEU A 92 11.92 -12.48 -3.49
N GLU A 93 12.54 -11.93 -4.54
CA GLU A 93 13.80 -11.18 -4.44
C GLU A 93 13.67 -10.01 -3.46
N GLU A 94 12.60 -9.22 -3.61
CA GLU A 94 12.36 -8.05 -2.77
C GLU A 94 11.93 -8.42 -1.35
N CYS A 95 11.21 -9.52 -1.17
CA CYS A 95 10.86 -10.08 0.13
C CYS A 95 12.12 -10.47 0.92
N ARG A 96 12.99 -11.28 0.33
CA ARG A 96 14.27 -11.71 0.94
C ARG A 96 15.13 -10.51 1.32
N ALA A 97 15.18 -9.48 0.48
CA ALA A 97 15.95 -8.28 0.74
C ALA A 97 15.36 -7.41 1.87
N LYS A 98 14.05 -7.45 2.08
CA LYS A 98 13.33 -6.66 3.09
C LYS A 98 13.18 -7.36 4.43
N TRP A 99 13.13 -8.70 4.43
CA TRP A 99 12.95 -9.50 5.63
C TRP A 99 14.09 -9.26 6.61
N VAL A 100 13.75 -9.15 7.89
CA VAL A 100 14.72 -8.90 8.96
C VAL A 100 14.49 -9.83 10.13
N GLU A 101 15.57 -10.10 10.86
CA GLU A 101 15.52 -10.84 12.11
C GLU A 101 14.65 -10.14 13.16
N ARG A 102 14.10 -10.93 14.09
CA ARG A 102 13.18 -10.45 15.14
C ARG A 102 13.78 -9.32 15.99
N GLU A 103 15.09 -9.36 16.25
CA GLU A 103 15.76 -8.32 17.04
C GLU A 103 15.85 -6.99 16.28
N THR A 104 16.15 -7.03 14.98
CA THR A 104 16.13 -5.85 14.11
C THR A 104 14.73 -5.27 14.00
N LEU A 105 13.71 -6.12 13.88
CA LEU A 105 12.32 -5.69 13.86
C LEU A 105 11.93 -5.03 15.19
N ARG A 106 12.26 -5.65 16.33
CA ARG A 106 11.99 -5.12 17.68
C ARG A 106 12.56 -3.72 17.84
N ALA A 107 13.84 -3.52 17.54
CA ALA A 107 14.48 -2.21 17.63
C ALA A 107 13.79 -1.17 16.74
N ARG A 108 13.40 -1.55 15.52
CA ARG A 108 12.66 -0.67 14.59
C ARG A 108 11.30 -0.27 15.15
N LEU A 109 10.53 -1.22 15.66
CA LEU A 109 9.18 -0.97 16.18
C LEU A 109 9.21 -0.17 17.48
N GLN A 110 10.24 -0.36 18.33
CA GLN A 110 10.49 0.48 19.50
C GLN A 110 10.75 1.94 19.09
N ALA A 111 11.67 2.15 18.14
CA ALA A 111 11.98 3.48 17.61
C ALA A 111 10.76 4.14 16.96
N PHE A 112 9.94 3.37 16.23
CA PHE A 112 8.69 3.85 15.65
C PHE A 112 7.70 4.30 16.74
N ARG A 113 7.48 3.48 17.77
CA ARG A 113 6.59 3.79 18.89
C ARG A 113 7.00 5.08 19.60
N GLU A 114 8.29 5.22 19.92
CA GLU A 114 8.84 6.40 20.59
C GLU A 114 8.75 7.66 19.71
N GLY A 115 9.01 7.52 18.41
CA GLY A 115 8.94 8.62 17.45
C GLY A 115 7.54 8.97 16.97
N TRP A 116 6.51 8.16 17.29
CA TRP A 116 5.17 8.26 16.71
C TRP A 116 4.54 9.65 16.85
N PRO A 117 4.51 10.31 18.03
CA PRO A 117 3.85 11.61 18.15
C PRO A 117 4.42 12.67 17.19
N GLY A 118 5.75 12.70 17.04
CA GLY A 118 6.43 13.61 16.12
C GLY A 118 6.22 13.25 14.65
N LEU A 119 6.23 11.95 14.33
CA LEU A 119 5.98 11.46 12.97
C LEU A 119 4.54 11.75 12.54
N ARG A 120 3.56 11.44 13.38
CA ARG A 120 2.13 11.70 13.16
C ARG A 120 1.89 13.17 12.82
N ALA A 121 2.36 14.08 13.67
CA ALA A 121 2.18 15.51 13.46
C ALA A 121 2.80 16.00 12.12
N ARG A 122 3.92 15.40 11.69
CA ARG A 122 4.53 15.72 10.38
C ARG A 122 3.70 15.20 9.22
N LEU A 123 3.22 13.96 9.31
CA LEU A 123 2.37 13.34 8.29
C LEU A 123 1.06 14.12 8.12
N GLU A 124 0.37 14.45 9.22
CA GLU A 124 -0.89 15.21 9.19
C GLU A 124 -0.75 16.58 8.53
N ARG A 125 0.44 17.22 8.58
CA ARG A 125 0.71 18.49 7.89
C ARG A 125 0.99 18.36 6.40
N GLN A 126 1.36 17.17 5.92
CA GLN A 126 1.81 16.95 4.55
C GLN A 126 0.79 16.18 3.71
N MET A 127 -0.05 15.37 4.35
CA MET A 127 -0.97 14.47 3.67
C MET A 127 -2.26 15.19 3.29
N MET A 128 -2.69 14.99 2.04
CA MET A 128 -4.05 15.30 1.61
C MET A 128 -4.95 14.08 1.84
N SER A 129 -6.23 14.33 2.07
CA SER A 129 -7.20 13.23 2.17
C SER A 129 -7.35 12.52 0.84
N ALA A 130 -7.70 11.22 0.88
CA ALA A 130 -8.01 10.44 -0.32
C ALA A 130 -9.15 11.07 -1.13
N GLN A 131 -10.12 11.69 -0.45
CA GLN A 131 -11.20 12.44 -1.10
C GLN A 131 -10.69 13.73 -1.77
N GLY A 132 -9.81 14.49 -1.11
CA GLY A 132 -9.24 15.71 -1.68
C GLY A 132 -8.39 15.43 -2.91
N LEU A 133 -7.55 14.38 -2.86
CA LEU A 133 -6.76 13.92 -4.00
C LEU A 133 -7.65 13.51 -5.18
N ARG A 134 -8.72 12.77 -4.91
CA ARG A 134 -9.71 12.42 -5.93
C ARG A 134 -10.35 13.66 -6.55
N THR A 135 -10.76 14.64 -5.75
CA THR A 135 -11.36 15.87 -6.26
C THR A 135 -10.41 16.58 -7.22
N HIS A 136 -9.14 16.75 -6.86
CA HIS A 136 -8.17 17.39 -7.76
C HIS A 136 -7.88 16.59 -9.04
N LEU A 137 -7.84 15.26 -8.95
CA LEU A 137 -7.70 14.42 -10.14
C LEU A 137 -8.91 14.56 -11.06
N ALA A 138 -10.13 14.56 -10.51
CA ALA A 138 -11.36 14.78 -11.28
C ALA A 138 -11.41 16.17 -11.92
N GLU A 139 -11.00 17.22 -11.21
CA GLU A 139 -10.88 18.59 -11.75
C GLU A 139 -9.88 18.67 -12.92
N GLY A 140 -8.82 17.86 -12.88
CA GLY A 140 -7.86 17.69 -13.97
C GLY A 140 -8.35 16.77 -15.11
N GLY A 141 -9.59 16.29 -15.08
CA GLY A 141 -10.14 15.38 -16.09
C GLY A 141 -9.56 13.96 -16.05
N CYS A 142 -8.94 13.56 -14.94
CA CYS A 142 -8.39 12.22 -14.78
C CYS A 142 -9.48 11.23 -14.31
N PRO A 143 -9.38 9.93 -14.68
CA PRO A 143 -10.23 8.89 -14.12
C PRO A 143 -10.01 8.77 -12.61
N THR A 144 -11.08 8.49 -11.86
CA THR A 144 -11.05 8.43 -10.38
C THR A 144 -11.78 7.24 -9.77
N GLU A 145 -12.45 6.45 -10.59
CA GLU A 145 -13.13 5.23 -10.21
C GLU A 145 -12.43 4.01 -10.84
N PRO A 146 -12.16 2.93 -10.10
CA PRO A 146 -11.34 1.81 -10.59
C PRO A 146 -11.80 1.20 -11.92
N HIS A 147 -13.10 1.14 -12.18
CA HIS A 147 -13.65 0.56 -13.40
C HIS A 147 -13.27 1.37 -14.65
N GLU A 148 -13.01 2.67 -14.52
CA GLU A 148 -12.56 3.55 -15.61
C GLU A 148 -11.15 3.19 -16.12
N ILE A 149 -10.42 2.34 -15.40
CA ILE A 149 -9.11 1.83 -15.78
C ILE A 149 -9.06 0.31 -15.83
N GLY A 150 -10.23 -0.34 -15.90
CA GLY A 150 -10.33 -1.80 -16.02
C GLY A 150 -10.07 -2.57 -14.73
N LEU A 151 -10.12 -1.91 -13.56
CA LEU A 151 -9.97 -2.56 -12.26
C LEU A 151 -11.32 -2.76 -11.56
N THR A 152 -11.49 -3.94 -10.96
CA THR A 152 -12.57 -4.24 -10.01
C THR A 152 -12.12 -3.93 -8.57
N LEU A 153 -13.07 -3.68 -7.66
CA LEU A 153 -12.74 -3.46 -6.25
C LEU A 153 -12.00 -4.64 -5.59
N PRO A 154 -12.32 -5.92 -5.87
CA PRO A 154 -11.51 -7.05 -5.42
C PRO A 154 -10.04 -6.98 -5.88
N GLN A 155 -9.78 -6.61 -7.15
CA GLN A 155 -8.42 -6.44 -7.65
C GLN A 155 -7.70 -5.27 -6.97
N VAL A 156 -8.42 -4.17 -6.72
CA VAL A 156 -7.89 -3.02 -5.95
C VAL A 156 -7.52 -3.46 -4.53
N ARG A 157 -8.40 -4.19 -3.84
CA ARG A 157 -8.14 -4.74 -2.50
C ARG A 157 -6.91 -5.63 -2.47
N ALA A 158 -6.80 -6.58 -3.40
CA ALA A 158 -5.65 -7.47 -3.52
C ALA A 158 -4.34 -6.72 -3.79
N SER A 159 -4.42 -5.56 -4.47
CA SER A 159 -3.24 -4.77 -4.81
C SER A 159 -2.54 -4.17 -3.59
N TYR A 160 -3.24 -3.87 -2.49
CA TYR A 160 -2.62 -3.30 -1.28
C TYR A 160 -1.56 -4.23 -0.67
N ALA A 161 -1.88 -5.52 -0.56
CA ALA A 161 -0.93 -6.50 -0.03
C ALA A 161 0.20 -6.77 -1.02
N ALA A 162 -0.09 -6.78 -2.32
CA ALA A 162 0.87 -7.13 -3.37
C ALA A 162 1.90 -6.03 -3.68
N ALA A 163 1.49 -4.76 -3.66
CA ALA A 163 2.33 -3.64 -4.09
C ALA A 163 3.64 -3.55 -3.28
N ARG A 164 3.63 -3.92 -2.00
CA ARG A 164 4.83 -3.87 -1.14
C ARG A 164 5.98 -4.74 -1.66
N TRP A 165 5.68 -5.80 -2.41
CA TRP A 165 6.67 -6.76 -2.88
C TRP A 165 7.35 -6.38 -4.19
N ILE A 166 6.98 -5.26 -4.82
CA ILE A 166 7.50 -4.94 -6.17
C ILE A 166 8.87 -4.25 -6.13
N ARG A 167 9.27 -3.69 -4.98
CA ARG A 167 10.51 -2.90 -4.85
C ARG A 167 11.03 -2.82 -3.42
N ARG A 168 12.37 -2.82 -3.24
CA ARG A 168 13.14 -2.51 -2.00
C ARG A 168 13.00 -1.06 -1.55
N ARG A 169 11.78 -0.69 -1.23
CA ARG A 169 11.42 0.61 -0.68
C ARG A 169 10.48 0.35 0.47
N TYR A 170 10.89 0.84 1.64
CA TYR A 170 10.10 0.77 2.84
C TYR A 170 9.03 1.87 2.79
N THR A 171 7.77 1.47 2.92
CA THR A 171 6.59 2.34 2.87
C THR A 171 5.67 2.01 4.04
N LEU A 172 4.54 2.73 4.14
CA LEU A 172 3.51 2.42 5.11
C LEU A 172 3.00 0.97 5.00
N HIS A 173 2.97 0.38 3.79
CA HIS A 173 2.50 -0.99 3.60
C HIS A 173 3.43 -2.00 4.29
N ASP A 174 4.75 -1.73 4.28
CA ASP A 174 5.74 -2.57 4.98
C ASP A 174 5.58 -2.43 6.50
N LEU A 175 5.45 -1.19 7.00
CA LEU A 175 5.23 -0.93 8.43
C LEU A 175 3.93 -1.54 8.94
N ALA A 176 2.81 -1.33 8.24
CA ALA A 176 1.52 -1.89 8.62
C ALA A 176 1.54 -3.42 8.64
N TYR A 177 2.30 -4.05 7.74
CA TYR A 177 2.49 -5.50 7.76
C TYR A 177 3.37 -5.96 8.92
N GLU A 178 4.48 -5.25 9.19
CA GLU A 178 5.36 -5.52 10.34
C GLU A 178 4.65 -5.36 11.69
N LEU A 179 3.65 -4.49 11.75
CA LEU A 179 2.75 -4.31 12.89
C LEU A 179 1.63 -5.37 12.96
N GLY A 180 1.47 -6.21 11.94
CA GLY A 180 0.42 -7.22 11.87
C GLY A 180 -0.99 -6.68 11.59
N VAL A 181 -1.12 -5.45 11.08
CA VAL A 181 -2.41 -4.75 10.91
C VAL A 181 -2.76 -4.40 9.47
N LEU A 182 -1.91 -4.76 8.50
CA LEU A 182 -2.15 -4.39 7.10
C LEU A 182 -3.52 -4.89 6.61
N ASP A 183 -3.86 -6.15 6.84
CA ASP A 183 -5.13 -6.73 6.37
C ASP A 183 -6.35 -6.08 7.05
N GLU A 184 -6.21 -5.72 8.33
CA GLU A 184 -7.23 -5.02 9.11
C GLU A 184 -7.46 -3.61 8.56
N LEU A 185 -6.40 -2.84 8.36
CA LEU A 185 -6.47 -1.49 7.78
C LEU A 185 -7.03 -1.51 6.36
N VAL A 186 -6.62 -2.49 5.55
CA VAL A 186 -7.18 -2.69 4.22
C VAL A 186 -8.66 -3.04 4.33
N ALA A 187 -9.08 -3.94 5.22
CA ALA A 187 -10.49 -4.24 5.42
C ALA A 187 -11.31 -2.98 5.79
N GLU A 188 -10.81 -2.13 6.68
CA GLU A 188 -11.45 -0.87 7.08
C GLU A 188 -11.57 0.14 5.92
N VAL A 189 -10.64 0.12 4.97
CA VAL A 189 -10.69 0.98 3.78
C VAL A 189 -11.88 0.62 2.88
N PHE A 190 -12.35 -0.64 2.90
CA PHE A 190 -13.51 -1.11 2.11
C PHE A 190 -14.79 -1.30 2.96
N ALA A 191 -14.69 -1.42 4.28
CA ALA A 191 -15.82 -1.55 5.19
C ALA A 191 -16.71 -0.29 5.20
N PRO A 192 -18.00 -0.35 5.61
CA PRO A 192 -18.89 0.81 5.72
C PRO A 192 -18.22 2.03 6.37
N GLY A 193 -18.30 3.18 5.70
CA GLY A 193 -17.61 4.42 6.14
C GLY A 193 -16.12 4.49 5.76
N GLY A 194 -15.59 3.47 5.09
CA GLY A 194 -14.31 3.48 4.39
C GLY A 194 -14.39 4.14 3.02
N TYR A 195 -13.22 4.48 2.50
CA TYR A 195 -13.11 5.20 1.24
C TYR A 195 -13.77 4.44 0.08
N TRP A 196 -13.60 3.12 0.00
CA TRP A 196 -14.19 2.30 -1.06
C TRP A 196 -15.61 1.79 -0.77
N ALA A 197 -16.18 2.08 0.40
CA ALA A 197 -17.37 1.42 0.93
C ALA A 197 -18.69 1.68 0.18
N ARG A 198 -18.81 2.78 -0.56
CA ARG A 198 -20.07 3.20 -1.22
C ARG A 198 -20.03 3.10 -2.74
N ARG A 199 -19.11 2.31 -3.28
CA ARG A 199 -18.90 2.20 -4.73
C ARG A 199 -19.38 0.86 -5.31
N ASP A 200 -19.94 -0.02 -4.46
CA ASP A 200 -20.56 -1.30 -4.84
C ASP A 200 -21.93 -1.16 -5.54
N THR A 201 -22.49 0.05 -5.65
CA THR A 201 -23.85 0.25 -6.22
C THR A 201 -23.89 0.71 -7.68
N LEU A 202 -22.79 0.69 -8.42
CA LEU A 202 -22.83 0.92 -9.88
C LEU A 202 -22.68 -0.40 -10.63
N THR A 203 -23.68 -1.27 -10.44
CA THR A 203 -24.09 -2.22 -11.48
C THR A 203 -25.28 -1.59 -12.19
N VAL A 204 -25.04 -1.02 -13.38
CA VAL A 204 -26.07 -0.83 -14.42
C VAL A 204 -25.45 -1.26 -15.73
#